data_AF-A0A835VEH2-F1
#
_entry.id   AF-A0A835VEH2-F1
#
_cell.length_a   1.000
_cell.length_b   1.000
_cell.length_c   1.000
_cell.angle_alpha   90.00
_cell.angle_beta   90.00
_cell.angle_gamma   90.00
#
_symmetry.space_group_name_H-M   'P 1'
#
loop_
_entity.id
_entity.type
_entity.pdbx_description
1 polymer ?
#
loop_
_entity_poly.entity_id
_entity_poly.type
_entity_poly.pdbx_seq_one_letter_code
_entity_poly.pdbx_strand_id
1 'polypeptide(L)'
;MTGWDDINALKDQLQSHPFLGDPTEVLILPCHGSMASSEQRLIFDKPDSGVRKIVLATNMAETSITINDVVFVVDCGKAKETSYDALNNTPCLLPTWISKASARQVQNAIEYLKVIGALDEEEELTILVAGLSVRDPFLSPFDKKDLADSAKAQFSCQDYSDHLALIRAYEGWKEAERDHLGYDYCWKNFLSAQTLKAIDSLKKQFLFLLKDTGLVDENLSTSNKWSRDENIVRAVICAGLFPGICSVVNKERSIALKTMEDGQVMLYSNSVNGKEAKIPYPWLIFNEKVKVNSVFLRDSTAISDSVLLLFGGNICRGGLDGHLKMLAGYLEFFMTPDLAYTYVTLRKELEELILSKLQNPRMDTQTWEELLQAIRLLASSDPCSGRFVFGRQEIKPKKIKTLLPASTGDIGGDNPKGQLQTLLTRAGHDNPTYKTKQLNNNQFKAMVEFNGMQFISQSCGNKKLAEKERCRRHWSGELRRCIVRSTPIRPEKWKAAQHAYLNYIGAIPLWRLGLLGGKDQ
;
A
#
# COMPACT_ATOMS: atom_id res chain seq x y z
N MET A 1 27.88 -4.44 -3.22
CA MET A 1 27.18 -4.43 -1.91
C MET A 1 25.68 -4.36 -2.12
N THR A 2 24.87 -4.74 -1.12
CA THR A 2 23.42 -4.89 -1.35
C THR A 2 22.64 -3.58 -1.29
N GLY A 3 23.14 -2.56 -0.61
CA GLY A 3 22.52 -1.24 -0.58
C GLY A 3 23.33 -0.20 0.18
N TRP A 4 22.74 0.98 0.36
CA TRP A 4 23.41 2.12 0.99
C TRP A 4 23.89 1.88 2.42
N ASP A 5 23.08 1.21 3.25
CA ASP A 5 23.45 0.94 4.65
C ASP A 5 24.71 0.09 4.75
N ASP A 6 24.86 -0.90 3.87
CA ASP A 6 26.07 -1.74 3.83
C ASP A 6 27.28 -0.94 3.35
N ILE A 7 27.09 -0.08 2.34
CA ILE A 7 28.15 0.81 1.82
C ILE A 7 28.69 1.70 2.94
N ASN A 8 27.81 2.30 3.74
CA ASN A 8 28.25 3.15 4.85
C ASN A 8 28.91 2.34 5.97
N ALA A 9 28.31 1.22 6.38
CA ALA A 9 28.89 0.38 7.42
C ALA A 9 30.32 -0.06 7.05
N LEU A 10 30.55 -0.44 5.80
CA LEU A 10 31.89 -0.81 5.33
C LEU A 10 32.80 0.42 5.17
N LYS A 11 32.28 1.54 4.69
CA LYS A 11 33.04 2.80 4.59
C LYS A 11 33.58 3.22 5.96
N ASP A 12 32.73 3.21 6.98
CA ASP A 12 33.10 3.58 8.35
C ASP A 12 34.17 2.62 8.90
N GLN A 13 34.03 1.32 8.65
CA GLN A 13 35.04 0.33 9.01
C GLN A 13 36.38 0.57 8.32
N LEU A 14 36.38 0.85 7.01
CA LEU A 14 37.59 1.13 6.24
C LEU A 14 38.26 2.43 6.71
N GLN A 15 37.48 3.47 6.99
CA GLN A 15 37.99 4.74 7.50
C GLN A 15 38.57 4.62 8.91
N SER A 16 38.03 3.70 9.73
CA SER A 16 38.57 3.42 11.07
C SER A 16 39.85 2.56 11.05
N HIS A 17 40.21 1.98 9.91
CA HIS A 17 41.34 1.08 9.79
C HIS A 17 42.66 1.87 9.65
N PRO A 18 43.72 1.54 10.42
CA PRO A 18 44.96 2.34 10.47
C PRO A 18 45.65 2.58 9.13
N PHE A 19 45.51 1.65 8.18
CA PHE A 19 46.13 1.73 6.85
C PHE A 19 45.14 2.08 5.74
N LEU A 20 43.86 1.68 5.87
CA LEU A 20 42.88 1.86 4.79
C LEU A 20 42.10 3.17 4.95
N GLY A 21 42.17 3.78 6.13
CA GLY A 21 41.58 5.08 6.43
C GLY A 21 42.53 6.25 6.23
N ASP A 22 43.79 6.02 5.86
CA ASP A 22 44.75 7.10 5.58
C ASP A 22 44.40 7.79 4.25
N PRO A 23 43.96 9.06 4.27
CA PRO A 23 43.56 9.77 3.05
C PRO A 23 44.74 10.10 2.13
N THR A 24 45.98 9.97 2.61
CA THR A 24 47.19 10.18 1.79
C THR A 24 47.58 8.94 0.99
N GLU A 25 47.06 7.76 1.36
CA GLU A 25 47.35 6.49 0.68
C GLU A 25 46.10 5.88 0.01
N VAL A 26 44.89 6.18 0.52
CA VAL A 26 43.65 5.54 0.07
C VAL A 26 42.51 6.55 -0.09
N LEU A 27 41.87 6.52 -1.26
CA LEU A 27 40.67 7.30 -1.58
C LEU A 27 39.43 6.39 -1.61
N ILE A 28 38.56 6.49 -0.61
CA ILE A 28 37.33 5.69 -0.49
C ILE A 28 36.13 6.47 -1.04
N LEU A 29 35.49 5.96 -2.09
CA LEU A 29 34.35 6.61 -2.76
C LEU A 29 33.11 5.70 -2.75
N PRO A 30 32.00 6.12 -2.11
CA PRO A 30 30.72 5.41 -2.24
C PRO A 30 30.07 5.69 -3.60
N CYS A 31 29.34 4.71 -4.13
CA CYS A 31 28.60 4.83 -5.39
C CYS A 31 27.24 4.13 -5.28
N HIS A 32 26.17 4.93 -5.24
CA HIS A 32 24.79 4.45 -5.10
C HIS A 32 23.82 5.29 -5.91
N GLY A 33 22.74 4.67 -6.39
CA GLY A 33 21.80 5.34 -7.31
C GLY A 33 21.09 6.56 -6.73
N SER A 34 20.95 6.67 -5.41
CA SER A 34 20.36 7.85 -4.76
C SER A 34 21.34 8.99 -4.49
N MET A 35 22.62 8.83 -4.83
CA MET A 35 23.62 9.90 -4.66
C MET A 35 23.48 10.98 -5.74
N ALA A 36 23.96 12.18 -5.43
CA ALA A 36 24.02 13.26 -6.41
C ALA A 36 24.98 12.90 -7.55
N SER A 37 24.65 13.29 -8.79
CA SER A 37 25.48 12.99 -9.96
C SER A 37 26.90 13.58 -9.85
N SER A 38 27.07 14.70 -9.13
CA SER A 38 28.40 15.28 -8.86
C SER A 38 29.27 14.35 -8.02
N GLU A 39 28.69 13.68 -7.02
CA GLU A 39 29.41 12.75 -6.15
C GLU A 39 29.66 11.42 -6.87
N GLN A 40 28.69 10.96 -7.66
CA GLN A 40 28.86 9.77 -8.50
C GLN A 40 29.97 9.98 -9.53
N ARG A 41 30.17 11.20 -10.03
CA ARG A 41 31.22 11.51 -11.01
C ARG A 41 32.63 11.34 -10.46
N LEU A 42 32.83 11.54 -9.16
CA LEU A 42 34.15 11.43 -8.51
C LEU A 42 34.79 10.05 -8.72
N ILE A 43 33.99 9.01 -8.95
CA ILE A 43 34.50 7.66 -9.19
C ILE A 43 35.26 7.54 -10.51
N PHE A 44 34.99 8.43 -11.48
CA PHE A 44 35.65 8.43 -12.80
C PHE A 44 36.96 9.21 -12.81
N ASP A 45 37.18 10.07 -11.82
CA ASP A 45 38.42 10.85 -11.72
C ASP A 45 39.59 9.93 -11.35
N LYS A 46 40.77 10.23 -11.90
CA LYS A 46 42.00 9.52 -11.54
C LYS A 46 42.45 9.99 -10.14
N PRO A 47 42.81 9.07 -9.24
CA PRO A 47 43.38 9.45 -7.95
C PRO A 47 44.78 10.06 -8.12
N ASP A 48 45.24 10.78 -7.09
CA ASP A 48 46.59 11.31 -7.04
C ASP A 48 47.65 10.20 -7.11
N SER A 49 48.87 10.56 -7.55
CA SER A 49 49.96 9.60 -7.71
C SER A 49 50.31 8.92 -6.37
N GLY A 50 50.23 7.59 -6.34
CA GLY A 50 50.49 6.79 -5.15
C GLY A 50 49.25 6.48 -4.30
N VAL A 51 48.10 7.12 -4.60
CA VAL A 51 46.84 6.90 -3.88
C VAL A 51 46.03 5.76 -4.52
N ARG A 52 45.59 4.81 -3.71
CA ARG A 52 44.72 3.71 -4.13
C ARG A 52 43.25 4.11 -4.02
N LYS A 53 42.53 4.11 -5.15
CA LYS A 53 41.08 4.31 -5.16
C LYS A 53 40.35 3.02 -4.79
N ILE A 54 39.40 3.11 -3.85
CA ILE A 54 38.47 2.04 -3.46
C ILE A 54 37.05 2.54 -3.69
N VAL A 55 36.30 1.91 -4.59
CA VAL A 55 34.92 2.27 -4.90
C VAL A 55 33.97 1.28 -4.23
N LEU A 56 33.08 1.77 -3.37
CA LEU A 56 32.05 0.97 -2.70
C LEU A 56 30.73 1.13 -3.44
N ALA A 57 30.35 0.13 -4.25
CA ALA A 57 29.21 0.22 -5.14
C ALA A 57 28.12 -0.84 -4.89
N THR A 58 26.90 -0.52 -5.34
CA THR A 58 25.83 -1.51 -5.57
C THR A 58 25.97 -2.16 -6.95
N ASN A 59 25.03 -3.03 -7.32
CA ASN A 59 24.91 -3.59 -8.68
C ASN A 59 24.80 -2.52 -9.80
N MET A 60 24.63 -1.25 -9.46
CA MET A 60 24.79 -0.13 -10.42
C MET A 60 26.15 -0.12 -11.13
N ALA A 61 27.20 -0.62 -10.49
CA ALA A 61 28.54 -0.73 -11.09
C ALA A 61 28.71 -1.95 -12.03
N GLU A 62 27.73 -2.86 -12.08
CA GLU A 62 27.78 -4.06 -12.93
C GLU A 62 27.37 -3.75 -14.37
N THR A 63 26.33 -2.93 -14.55
CA THR A 63 25.70 -2.71 -15.87
C THR A 63 25.77 -1.27 -16.37
N SER A 64 25.91 -0.28 -15.49
CA SER A 64 25.60 1.11 -15.83
C SER A 64 26.79 2.07 -15.68
N ILE A 65 27.94 1.60 -15.20
CA ILE A 65 29.11 2.44 -14.88
C ILE A 65 30.39 1.70 -15.28
N THR A 66 31.18 2.30 -16.16
CA THR A 66 32.52 1.81 -16.53
C THR A 66 33.58 2.69 -15.89
N ILE A 67 34.34 2.15 -14.93
CA ILE A 67 35.45 2.85 -14.27
C ILE A 67 36.77 2.34 -14.85
N ASN A 68 37.48 3.20 -15.59
CA ASN A 68 38.58 2.79 -16.46
C ASN A 68 39.83 2.26 -15.72
N ASP A 69 40.02 2.62 -14.45
CA ASP A 69 41.20 2.28 -13.64
C ASP A 69 40.94 1.19 -12.59
N VAL A 70 39.81 0.48 -12.70
CA VAL A 70 39.52 -0.68 -11.86
C VAL A 70 40.31 -1.90 -12.33
N VAL A 71 41.19 -2.41 -11.47
CA VAL A 71 42.00 -3.62 -11.71
C VAL A 71 41.46 -4.82 -10.92
N PHE A 72 40.83 -4.57 -9.77
CA PHE A 72 40.31 -5.60 -8.87
C PHE A 72 38.84 -5.35 -8.56
N VAL A 73 38.03 -6.40 -8.65
CA VAL A 73 36.63 -6.40 -8.23
C VAL A 73 36.46 -7.39 -7.11
N VAL A 74 35.95 -6.93 -5.97
CA VAL A 74 35.59 -7.78 -4.82
C VAL A 74 34.07 -7.87 -4.80
N ASP A 75 33.54 -8.95 -5.37
CA ASP A 75 32.11 -9.23 -5.34
C ASP A 75 31.72 -9.90 -4.01
N CYS A 76 30.77 -9.30 -3.30
CA CYS A 76 30.21 -9.86 -2.07
C CYS A 76 29.14 -10.94 -2.31
N GLY A 77 28.81 -11.24 -3.57
CA GLY A 77 27.87 -12.30 -3.99
C GLY A 77 26.42 -12.05 -3.60
N LYS A 78 26.05 -10.78 -3.34
CA LYS A 78 24.71 -10.36 -2.91
C LYS A 78 24.33 -9.03 -3.55
N ALA A 79 23.18 -8.98 -4.20
CA ALA A 79 22.54 -7.77 -4.73
C ALA A 79 21.07 -7.72 -4.28
N LYS A 80 20.54 -6.50 -4.08
CA LYS A 80 19.11 -6.27 -3.81
C LYS A 80 18.39 -6.10 -5.15
N GLU A 81 17.59 -7.08 -5.54
CA GLU A 81 16.64 -6.97 -6.66
C GLU A 81 15.21 -6.96 -6.13
N THR A 82 14.29 -6.26 -6.80
CA THR A 82 12.86 -6.30 -6.48
C THR A 82 12.27 -7.65 -6.91
N SER A 83 12.09 -8.57 -5.96
CA SER A 83 11.29 -9.80 -6.10
C SER A 83 9.87 -9.60 -5.56
N TYR A 84 9.01 -10.61 -5.70
CA TYR A 84 7.59 -10.54 -5.37
C TYR A 84 7.17 -11.77 -4.57
N ASP A 85 6.68 -11.54 -3.35
CA ASP A 85 6.08 -12.57 -2.52
C ASP A 85 4.65 -12.84 -2.99
N ALA A 86 4.48 -13.94 -3.73
CA ALA A 86 3.19 -14.33 -4.31
C ALA A 86 2.11 -14.68 -3.27
N LEU A 87 2.49 -14.98 -2.02
CA LEU A 87 1.53 -15.28 -0.95
C LEU A 87 0.96 -14.00 -0.33
N ASN A 88 1.74 -12.91 -0.32
CA ASN A 88 1.36 -11.64 0.31
C ASN A 88 1.12 -10.49 -0.69
N ASN A 89 1.25 -10.75 -1.99
CA ASN A 89 1.13 -9.74 -3.06
C ASN A 89 2.05 -8.51 -2.81
N THR A 90 3.24 -8.72 -2.21
CA THR A 90 4.16 -7.66 -1.80
C THR A 90 5.50 -7.75 -2.54
N PRO A 91 6.02 -6.65 -3.10
CA PRO A 91 7.42 -6.59 -3.55
C PRO A 91 8.37 -6.74 -2.35
N CYS A 92 9.33 -7.66 -2.45
CA CYS A 92 10.36 -7.98 -1.47
C CYS A 92 11.72 -7.92 -2.15
N LEU A 93 12.78 -7.42 -1.51
CA LEU A 93 14.10 -7.33 -2.15
C LEU A 93 14.85 -8.69 -2.11
N LEU A 94 14.77 -9.50 -3.17
CA LEU A 94 15.47 -10.78 -3.39
C LEU A 94 15.84 -10.97 -4.89
N PRO A 95 16.88 -11.76 -5.25
CA PRO A 95 17.33 -11.95 -6.64
C PRO A 95 16.43 -12.92 -7.45
N THR A 96 15.70 -12.48 -8.49
CA THR A 96 14.85 -13.35 -9.37
C THR A 96 14.26 -12.68 -10.65
N TRP A 97 13.93 -13.49 -11.66
CA TRP A 97 13.30 -13.11 -12.96
C TRP A 97 11.87 -12.52 -12.86
N ILE A 98 11.47 -11.74 -13.90
CA ILE A 98 10.29 -10.84 -13.95
C ILE A 98 8.98 -11.41 -13.40
N SER A 99 8.27 -10.57 -12.63
CA SER A 99 7.13 -10.98 -11.79
C SER A 99 5.75 -10.62 -12.39
N LYS A 100 4.70 -11.29 -11.91
CA LYS A 100 3.28 -10.99 -12.20
C LYS A 100 2.87 -9.55 -11.81
N ALA A 101 3.63 -8.89 -10.93
CA ALA A 101 3.43 -7.49 -10.58
C ALA A 101 3.87 -6.54 -11.70
N SER A 102 4.97 -6.84 -12.40
CA SER A 102 5.39 -6.10 -13.59
C SER A 102 4.39 -6.24 -14.74
N ALA A 103 3.75 -7.42 -14.87
CA ALA A 103 2.64 -7.61 -15.82
C ALA A 103 1.37 -6.81 -15.45
N ARG A 104 1.06 -6.68 -14.15
CA ARG A 104 -0.03 -5.81 -13.66
C ARG A 104 0.28 -4.33 -13.85
N GLN A 105 1.52 -3.90 -13.63
CA GLN A 105 1.95 -2.51 -13.88
C GLN A 105 1.78 -2.14 -15.35
N VAL A 106 2.10 -3.03 -16.29
CA VAL A 106 1.86 -2.79 -17.73
C VAL A 106 0.37 -2.72 -18.06
N GLN A 107 -0.46 -3.60 -17.49
CA GLN A 107 -1.91 -3.57 -17.73
C GLN A 107 -2.58 -2.32 -17.13
N ASN A 108 -2.20 -1.94 -15.91
CA ASN A 108 -2.61 -0.70 -15.27
C ASN A 108 -2.13 0.51 -16.08
N ALA A 109 -0.89 0.51 -16.57
CA ALA A 109 -0.37 1.58 -17.42
C ALA A 109 -1.14 1.69 -18.75
N ILE A 110 -1.61 0.59 -19.33
CA ILE A 110 -2.47 0.61 -20.53
C ILE A 110 -3.85 1.16 -20.20
N GLU A 111 -4.51 0.70 -19.13
CA GLU A 111 -5.80 1.24 -18.67
C GLU A 111 -5.69 2.73 -18.31
N TYR A 112 -4.57 3.12 -17.73
CA TYR A 112 -4.22 4.49 -17.41
C TYR A 112 -4.00 5.34 -18.66
N LEU A 113 -3.20 4.86 -19.62
CA LEU A 113 -2.96 5.53 -20.91
C LEU A 113 -4.23 5.63 -21.76
N LYS A 114 -5.21 4.73 -21.58
CA LYS A 114 -6.53 4.81 -22.23
C LYS A 114 -7.38 5.94 -21.66
N VAL A 115 -7.42 6.06 -20.34
CA VAL A 115 -8.13 7.15 -19.64
C VAL A 115 -7.44 8.49 -19.92
N ILE A 116 -6.12 8.51 -19.89
CA ILE A 116 -5.27 9.65 -20.25
C ILE A 116 -5.48 10.01 -21.72
N GLY A 117 -5.32 9.10 -22.67
CA GLY A 117 -5.54 9.42 -24.08
C GLY A 117 -6.96 9.92 -24.40
N ALA A 118 -7.95 9.55 -23.59
CA ALA A 118 -9.31 10.06 -23.71
C ALA A 118 -9.55 11.43 -23.02
N LEU A 119 -8.68 11.84 -22.06
CA LEU A 119 -8.90 13.00 -21.18
C LEU A 119 -7.70 13.99 -21.06
N ASP A 120 -6.53 13.63 -21.58
CA ASP A 120 -5.23 14.34 -21.48
C ASP A 120 -4.91 15.07 -22.78
N GLU A 121 -5.73 16.06 -23.09
CA GLU A 121 -5.57 16.86 -24.30
C GLU A 121 -4.32 17.77 -24.26
N GLU A 122 -3.67 17.94 -23.09
CA GLU A 122 -2.62 18.96 -22.82
C GLU A 122 -1.35 18.42 -22.13
N GLU A 123 -1.11 17.11 -22.19
CA GLU A 123 0.16 16.48 -21.79
C GLU A 123 0.51 16.47 -20.28
N GLU A 124 -0.36 16.95 -19.39
CA GLU A 124 -0.10 17.00 -17.94
C GLU A 124 -0.11 15.61 -17.31
N LEU A 125 -1.02 14.74 -17.77
CA LEU A 125 -1.11 13.37 -17.27
C LEU A 125 0.01 12.50 -17.88
N THR A 126 0.47 12.85 -19.08
CA THR A 126 1.65 12.25 -19.71
C THR A 126 2.94 12.50 -18.93
N ILE A 127 3.08 13.67 -18.27
CA ILE A 127 4.20 13.95 -17.33
C ILE A 127 4.19 12.93 -16.22
N LEU A 128 3.01 12.66 -15.66
CA LEU A 128 2.89 11.74 -14.54
C LEU A 128 3.24 10.31 -14.93
N VAL A 129 2.76 9.82 -16.08
CA VAL A 129 3.13 8.49 -16.59
C VAL A 129 4.66 8.41 -16.78
N ALA A 130 5.26 9.43 -17.37
CA ALA A 130 6.71 9.48 -17.57
C ALA A 130 7.48 9.51 -16.24
N GLY A 131 7.02 10.28 -15.26
CA GLY A 131 7.65 10.37 -13.96
C GLY A 131 7.49 9.12 -13.10
N LEU A 132 6.38 8.38 -13.24
CA LEU A 132 6.19 7.07 -12.60
C LEU A 132 6.99 5.95 -13.27
N SER A 133 7.32 6.10 -14.56
CA SER A 133 8.12 5.14 -15.33
C SER A 133 9.63 5.31 -15.14
N VAL A 134 10.03 6.42 -14.52
CA VAL A 134 11.42 6.76 -14.22
C VAL A 134 11.58 6.81 -12.69
N ARG A 135 12.82 6.86 -12.20
CA ARG A 135 13.09 7.10 -10.78
C ARG A 135 12.50 8.46 -10.33
N ASP A 136 12.12 8.55 -9.06
CA ASP A 136 11.74 9.80 -8.40
C ASP A 136 12.84 10.89 -8.62
N PRO A 137 12.51 12.07 -9.20
CA PRO A 137 13.48 13.15 -9.39
C PRO A 137 13.87 13.88 -8.11
N PHE A 138 13.11 13.75 -7.02
CA PHE A 138 13.43 14.34 -5.72
C PHE A 138 14.58 13.58 -5.05
N LEU A 139 15.65 14.30 -4.78
CA LEU A 139 16.82 13.83 -4.06
C LEU A 139 16.65 14.10 -2.57
N SER A 140 17.19 13.22 -1.72
CA SER A 140 17.21 13.40 -0.27
C SER A 140 18.64 13.19 0.26
N PRO A 141 19.54 14.18 0.08
CA PRO A 141 20.89 14.12 0.64
C PRO A 141 20.83 14.03 2.17
N PHE A 142 21.69 13.22 2.79
CA PHE A 142 21.62 12.93 4.23
C PHE A 142 21.84 14.16 5.10
N ASP A 143 22.81 14.99 4.73
CA ASP A 143 23.19 16.23 5.42
C ASP A 143 22.13 17.33 5.29
N LYS A 144 21.27 17.23 4.27
CA LYS A 144 20.25 18.23 3.91
C LYS A 144 18.85 17.63 3.83
N LYS A 145 18.60 16.52 4.53
CA LYS A 145 17.33 15.80 4.44
C LYS A 145 16.13 16.69 4.77
N ASP A 146 16.22 17.47 5.84
CA ASP A 146 15.11 18.35 6.24
C ASP A 146 14.88 19.49 5.23
N LEU A 147 15.94 19.99 4.59
CA LEU A 147 15.82 21.00 3.53
C LEU A 147 15.19 20.40 2.27
N ALA A 148 15.60 19.19 1.89
CA ALA A 148 15.04 18.47 0.75
C ALA A 148 13.56 18.10 0.97
N ASP A 149 13.21 17.59 2.16
CA ASP A 149 11.84 17.28 2.54
C ASP A 149 10.97 18.56 2.52
N SER A 150 11.51 19.69 2.99
CA SER A 150 10.83 21.00 2.95
C SER A 150 10.63 21.50 1.52
N ALA A 151 11.64 21.37 0.66
CA ALA A 151 11.53 21.73 -0.76
C ALA A 151 10.47 20.88 -1.47
N LYS A 152 10.45 19.56 -1.25
CA LYS A 152 9.41 18.68 -1.81
C LYS A 152 8.00 19.04 -1.30
N ALA A 153 7.87 19.40 -0.03
CA ALA A 153 6.59 19.83 0.56
C ALA A 153 6.05 21.12 -0.07
N GLN A 154 6.93 22.04 -0.50
CA GLN A 154 6.51 23.27 -1.21
C GLN A 154 5.81 22.96 -2.53
N PHE A 155 6.27 21.93 -3.26
CA PHE A 155 5.59 21.48 -4.49
C PHE A 155 4.24 20.83 -4.21
N SER A 156 4.06 20.18 -3.06
CA SER A 156 2.78 19.58 -2.72
C SER A 156 1.70 20.62 -2.45
N CYS A 157 2.02 21.85 -2.07
CA CYS A 157 1.05 22.92 -1.73
C CYS A 157 -0.08 22.49 -0.77
N GLN A 158 0.18 21.55 0.16
CA GLN A 158 -0.84 20.94 1.03
C GLN A 158 -1.97 20.20 0.29
N ASP A 159 -1.71 19.73 -0.92
CA ASP A 159 -2.63 18.90 -1.72
C ASP A 159 -2.49 17.41 -1.41
N TYR A 160 -1.66 17.04 -0.44
CA TYR A 160 -1.50 15.67 0.02
C TYR A 160 -1.20 14.67 -1.10
N SER A 161 -0.33 15.04 -2.05
CA SER A 161 -0.10 14.30 -3.28
C SER A 161 1.35 14.39 -3.76
N ASP A 162 2.07 13.27 -3.66
CA ASP A 162 3.43 13.12 -4.20
C ASP A 162 3.43 13.26 -5.74
N HIS A 163 2.38 12.76 -6.39
CA HIS A 163 2.22 12.80 -7.84
C HIS A 163 1.97 14.23 -8.37
N LEU A 164 1.19 15.05 -7.67
CA LEU A 164 1.00 16.46 -8.03
C LEU A 164 2.28 17.27 -7.77
N ALA A 165 3.00 16.97 -6.68
CA ALA A 165 4.30 17.59 -6.39
C ALA A 165 5.31 17.32 -7.51
N LEU A 166 5.33 16.11 -8.06
CA LEU A 166 6.14 15.71 -9.21
C LEU A 166 5.80 16.52 -10.48
N ILE A 167 4.51 16.66 -10.81
CA ILE A 167 4.06 17.44 -11.98
C ILE A 167 4.56 18.88 -11.86
N ARG A 168 4.32 19.53 -10.70
CA ARG A 168 4.73 20.93 -10.46
C ARG A 168 6.24 21.11 -10.48
N ALA A 169 7.00 20.16 -9.95
CA ALA A 169 8.46 20.20 -10.01
C ALA A 169 8.98 20.08 -11.44
N TYR A 170 8.34 19.24 -12.27
CA TYR A 170 8.67 19.16 -13.69
C TYR A 170 8.29 20.44 -14.45
N GLU A 171 7.10 21.00 -14.22
CA GLU A 171 6.65 22.23 -14.87
C GLU A 171 7.56 23.41 -14.55
N GLY A 172 7.89 23.62 -13.28
CA GLY A 172 8.80 24.69 -12.88
C GLY A 172 10.22 24.48 -13.43
N TRP A 173 10.70 23.24 -13.50
CA TRP A 173 11.97 22.95 -14.19
C TRP A 173 11.88 23.26 -15.68
N LYS A 174 10.77 22.91 -16.33
CA LYS A 174 10.56 23.14 -17.75
C LYS A 174 10.53 24.64 -18.08
N GLU A 175 9.90 25.44 -17.23
CA GLU A 175 9.93 26.89 -17.32
C GLU A 175 11.35 27.44 -17.14
N ALA A 176 12.07 27.01 -16.11
CA ALA A 176 13.45 27.43 -15.88
C ALA A 176 14.41 27.01 -17.00
N GLU A 177 14.21 25.85 -17.61
CA GLU A 177 15.03 25.36 -18.73
C GLU A 177 14.85 26.23 -19.99
N ARG A 178 13.70 26.90 -20.18
CA ARG A 178 13.49 27.86 -21.28
C ARG A 178 14.45 29.04 -21.20
N ASP A 179 14.80 29.45 -19.98
CA ASP A 179 15.76 30.52 -19.69
C ASP A 179 17.18 29.98 -19.41
N HIS A 180 17.43 28.69 -19.70
CA HIS A 180 18.68 27.99 -19.43
C HIS A 180 19.10 27.93 -17.94
N LEU A 181 18.15 28.15 -17.03
CA LEU A 181 18.34 28.12 -15.57
C LEU A 181 17.90 26.78 -14.94
N GLY A 182 17.59 25.75 -15.73
CA GLY A 182 17.04 24.51 -15.19
C GLY A 182 18.00 23.73 -14.30
N TYR A 183 19.32 23.84 -14.48
CA TYR A 183 20.29 23.28 -13.53
C TYR A 183 20.23 23.96 -12.16
N ASP A 184 20.18 25.29 -12.13
CA ASP A 184 20.06 26.06 -10.90
C ASP A 184 18.73 25.81 -10.20
N TYR A 185 17.65 25.68 -10.98
CA TYR A 185 16.35 25.25 -10.48
C TYR A 185 16.43 23.88 -9.80
N CYS A 186 17.09 22.91 -10.43
CA CYS A 186 17.26 21.57 -9.86
C CYS A 186 18.07 21.62 -8.56
N TRP A 187 19.17 22.36 -8.54
CA TRP A 187 20.03 22.49 -7.36
C TRP A 187 19.29 23.12 -6.17
N LYS A 188 18.53 24.20 -6.41
CA LYS A 188 17.74 24.90 -5.37
C LYS A 188 16.65 24.01 -4.77
N ASN A 189 16.07 23.13 -5.58
CA ASN A 189 14.90 22.33 -5.21
C ASN A 189 15.22 20.86 -4.91
N PHE A 190 16.49 20.49 -4.80
CA PHE A 190 16.93 19.10 -4.58
C PHE A 190 16.39 18.13 -5.63
N LEU A 191 16.40 18.52 -6.90
CA LEU A 191 15.94 17.70 -8.01
C LEU A 191 17.11 17.16 -8.84
N SER A 192 16.93 15.99 -9.45
CA SER A 192 17.86 15.43 -10.41
C SER A 192 17.58 15.94 -11.82
N ALA A 193 18.44 16.82 -12.33
CA ALA A 193 18.34 17.33 -13.71
C ALA A 193 18.37 16.21 -14.76
N GLN A 194 19.14 15.14 -14.53
CA GLN A 194 19.18 13.99 -15.42
C GLN A 194 17.85 13.25 -15.44
N THR A 195 17.23 13.08 -14.27
CA THR A 195 15.94 12.40 -14.13
C THR A 195 14.83 13.21 -14.80
N LEU A 196 14.79 14.53 -14.59
CA LEU A 196 13.83 15.42 -15.24
C LEU A 196 13.98 15.45 -16.76
N LYS A 197 15.22 15.40 -17.28
CA LYS A 197 15.48 15.25 -18.72
C LYS A 197 15.01 13.90 -19.27
N ALA A 198 15.17 12.82 -18.50
CA ALA A 198 14.63 11.51 -18.87
C ALA A 198 13.10 11.52 -18.90
N ILE A 199 12.46 12.14 -17.89
CA ILE A 199 11.00 12.35 -17.85
C ILE A 199 10.54 13.16 -19.07
N ASP A 200 11.22 14.26 -19.43
CA ASP A 200 10.90 15.08 -20.61
C ASP A 200 11.00 14.29 -21.91
N SER A 201 12.04 13.46 -22.05
CA SER A 201 12.22 12.62 -23.22
C SER A 201 11.12 11.56 -23.34
N LEU A 202 10.80 10.90 -22.23
CA LEU A 202 9.78 9.85 -22.20
C LEU A 202 8.37 10.41 -22.39
N LYS A 203 8.08 11.59 -21.80
CA LYS A 203 6.85 12.35 -22.03
C LYS A 203 6.62 12.59 -23.52
N LYS A 204 7.64 13.09 -24.24
CA LYS A 204 7.56 13.33 -25.69
C LYS A 204 7.28 12.05 -26.48
N GLN A 205 7.86 10.92 -26.07
CA GLN A 205 7.61 9.63 -26.71
C GLN A 205 6.16 9.16 -26.48
N PHE A 206 5.64 9.24 -25.26
CA PHE A 206 4.25 8.89 -24.98
C PHE A 206 3.28 9.79 -25.72
N LEU A 207 3.53 11.10 -25.74
CA LEU A 207 2.73 12.04 -26.51
C LEU A 207 2.73 11.70 -28.00
N PHE A 208 3.90 11.40 -28.56
CA PHE A 208 4.01 10.99 -29.96
C PHE A 208 3.14 9.76 -30.24
N LEU A 209 3.16 8.74 -29.37
CA LEU A 209 2.33 7.54 -29.53
C LEU A 209 0.83 7.86 -29.38
N LEU A 210 0.45 8.73 -28.45
CA LEU A 210 -0.94 9.16 -28.27
C LEU A 210 -1.48 9.93 -29.49
N LYS A 211 -0.63 10.76 -30.13
CA LYS A 211 -0.94 11.45 -31.38
C LYS A 211 -0.99 10.49 -32.58
N ASP A 212 -0.03 9.58 -32.68
CA ASP A 212 0.04 8.58 -33.76
C ASP A 212 -1.17 7.64 -33.75
N THR A 213 -1.62 7.24 -32.56
CA THR A 213 -2.86 6.47 -32.38
C THR A 213 -4.13 7.29 -32.62
N GLY A 214 -4.02 8.62 -32.70
CA GLY A 214 -5.14 9.54 -32.91
C GLY A 214 -6.02 9.72 -31.68
N LEU A 215 -5.55 9.37 -30.48
CA LEU A 215 -6.28 9.58 -29.22
C LEU A 215 -6.22 11.05 -28.79
N VAL A 216 -5.11 11.72 -29.06
CA VAL A 216 -4.90 13.15 -28.81
C VAL A 216 -4.85 13.89 -30.15
N ASP A 217 -5.60 14.99 -30.26
CA ASP A 217 -5.65 15.81 -31.46
C ASP A 217 -4.34 16.58 -31.72
N GLU A 218 -4.05 16.86 -32.99
CA GLU A 218 -2.86 17.64 -33.35
C GLU A 218 -2.98 19.13 -32.98
N ASN A 219 -4.21 19.64 -32.89
CA ASN A 219 -4.50 21.04 -32.55
C ASN A 219 -4.73 21.19 -31.03
N LEU A 220 -3.63 21.41 -30.30
CA LEU A 220 -3.59 21.72 -28.86
C LEU A 220 -4.27 23.06 -28.47
N SER A 221 -4.94 23.76 -29.40
CA SER A 221 -5.41 25.14 -29.17
C SER A 221 -6.86 25.26 -28.70
N THR A 222 -7.62 24.17 -28.64
CA THR A 222 -9.07 24.23 -28.37
C THR A 222 -9.58 23.50 -27.14
N SER A 223 -8.76 22.74 -26.40
CA SER A 223 -9.31 21.92 -25.31
C SER A 223 -8.38 21.89 -24.09
N ASN A 224 -8.34 23.03 -23.40
CA ASN A 224 -7.45 23.31 -22.26
C ASN A 224 -8.24 23.52 -20.96
N LYS A 225 -9.45 22.94 -20.90
CA LYS A 225 -10.49 23.39 -19.96
C LYS A 225 -10.27 22.88 -18.54
N TRP A 226 -9.72 21.67 -18.39
CA TRP A 226 -9.74 20.92 -17.12
C TRP A 226 -8.39 20.36 -16.65
N SER A 227 -7.31 20.62 -17.39
CA SER A 227 -5.94 20.17 -17.08
C SER A 227 -5.55 20.57 -15.65
N ARG A 228 -5.79 21.83 -15.29
CA ARG A 228 -5.54 22.37 -13.94
C ARG A 228 -6.54 21.96 -12.86
N ASP A 229 -7.53 21.13 -13.16
CA ASP A 229 -8.48 20.64 -12.15
C ASP A 229 -7.89 19.46 -11.39
N GLU A 230 -7.43 19.73 -10.17
CA GLU A 230 -6.78 18.72 -9.33
C GLU A 230 -7.66 17.50 -9.05
N ASN A 231 -8.99 17.64 -9.02
CA ASN A 231 -9.88 16.50 -8.77
C ASN A 231 -9.93 15.56 -9.98
N ILE A 232 -9.85 16.11 -11.19
CA ILE A 232 -9.73 15.32 -12.42
C ILE A 232 -8.37 14.65 -12.48
N VAL A 233 -7.29 15.36 -12.16
CA VAL A 233 -5.95 14.75 -12.11
C VAL A 233 -5.92 13.62 -11.08
N ARG A 234 -6.45 13.81 -9.87
CA ARG A 234 -6.61 12.74 -8.85
C ARG A 234 -7.45 11.57 -9.33
N ALA A 235 -8.52 11.85 -10.08
CA ALA A 235 -9.38 10.83 -10.68
C ALA A 235 -8.60 9.96 -11.66
N VAL A 236 -7.83 10.59 -12.54
CA VAL A 236 -6.98 9.86 -13.47
C VAL A 236 -5.94 9.05 -12.70
N ILE A 237 -5.21 9.66 -11.75
CA ILE A 237 -4.26 8.96 -10.86
C ILE A 237 -4.90 7.73 -10.21
N CYS A 238 -6.12 7.88 -9.69
CA CYS A 238 -6.87 6.77 -9.11
C CYS A 238 -7.09 5.65 -10.14
N ALA A 239 -7.51 5.98 -11.36
CA ALA A 239 -7.73 4.99 -12.41
C ALA A 239 -6.47 4.17 -12.73
N GLY A 240 -5.29 4.81 -12.78
CA GLY A 240 -4.05 4.12 -13.12
C GLY A 240 -3.41 3.33 -11.97
N LEU A 241 -3.52 3.85 -10.75
CA LEU A 241 -2.83 3.26 -9.60
C LEU A 241 -3.72 2.29 -8.81
N PHE A 242 -5.04 2.25 -9.05
CA PHE A 242 -5.90 1.22 -8.48
C PHE A 242 -5.45 -0.18 -8.95
N PRO A 243 -5.45 -1.22 -8.08
CA PRO A 243 -5.99 -1.30 -6.73
C PRO A 243 -5.02 -0.91 -5.60
N GLY A 244 -3.96 -0.15 -5.88
CA GLY A 244 -3.02 0.39 -4.89
C GLY A 244 -3.70 1.42 -3.98
N ILE A 245 -4.57 0.96 -3.06
CA ILE A 245 -5.37 1.81 -2.18
C ILE A 245 -5.07 1.56 -0.70
N CYS A 246 -5.03 2.65 0.05
CA CYS A 246 -4.84 2.67 1.48
C CYS A 246 -5.94 3.51 2.15
N SER A 247 -6.54 2.97 3.21
CA SER A 247 -7.48 3.70 4.07
C SER A 247 -6.73 4.65 5.01
N VAL A 248 -7.27 5.85 5.18
CA VAL A 248 -6.80 6.86 6.13
C VAL A 248 -7.74 6.88 7.33
N VAL A 249 -7.19 6.66 8.52
CA VAL A 249 -7.93 6.80 9.78
C VAL A 249 -7.24 7.84 10.66
N ASN A 250 -7.81 9.04 10.68
CA ASN A 250 -7.35 10.12 11.55
C ASN A 250 -7.69 9.81 13.02
N LYS A 251 -6.66 9.79 13.89
CA LYS A 251 -6.77 9.74 15.35
C LYS A 251 -6.48 11.13 15.92
N GLU A 252 -6.64 11.31 17.23
CA GLU A 252 -6.43 12.61 17.90
C GLU A 252 -5.05 13.24 17.66
N ARG A 253 -4.00 12.43 17.51
CA ARG A 253 -2.60 12.89 17.38
C ARG A 253 -1.79 12.18 16.30
N SER A 254 -2.43 11.35 15.47
CA SER A 254 -1.73 10.55 14.47
C SER A 254 -2.69 10.02 13.41
N ILE A 255 -2.13 9.53 12.32
CA ILE A 255 -2.88 8.84 11.26
C ILE A 255 -2.56 7.34 11.36
N ALA A 256 -3.58 6.50 11.22
CA ALA A 256 -3.40 5.08 10.96
C ALA A 256 -3.75 4.77 9.51
N LEU A 257 -2.81 4.14 8.82
CA LEU A 257 -2.92 3.78 7.41
C LEU A 257 -3.10 2.28 7.28
N LYS A 258 -4.04 1.84 6.43
CA LYS A 258 -4.33 0.42 6.24
C LYS A 258 -4.59 0.02 4.79
N THR A 259 -3.93 -1.04 4.33
CA THR A 259 -4.22 -1.70 3.04
C THR A 259 -5.00 -2.99 3.28
N MET A 260 -5.68 -3.47 2.23
CA MET A 260 -6.43 -4.73 2.27
C MET A 260 -5.52 -5.94 2.55
N GLU A 261 -4.32 -5.92 1.99
CA GLU A 261 -3.41 -7.06 1.97
C GLU A 261 -2.51 -7.12 3.19
N ASP A 262 -1.99 -5.97 3.62
CA ASP A 262 -0.95 -5.90 4.64
C ASP A 262 -1.47 -5.46 6.02
N GLY A 263 -2.74 -5.04 6.09
CA GLY A 263 -3.28 -4.41 7.29
C GLY A 263 -2.59 -3.08 7.51
N GLN A 264 -1.89 -2.89 8.64
CA GLN A 264 -1.27 -1.60 8.95
C GLN A 264 -0.02 -1.34 8.10
N VAL A 265 0.02 -0.18 7.46
CA VAL A 265 1.15 0.31 6.66
C VAL A 265 1.62 1.68 7.16
N MET A 266 2.77 2.12 6.68
CA MET A 266 3.32 3.45 6.93
C MET A 266 3.64 4.16 5.61
N LEU A 267 3.82 5.48 5.64
CA LEU A 267 4.37 6.22 4.50
C LEU A 267 5.89 6.27 4.63
N TYR A 268 6.58 6.20 3.48
CA TYR A 268 8.02 6.39 3.46
C TYR A 268 8.39 7.83 3.82
N SER A 269 9.56 8.02 4.44
CA SER A 269 9.98 9.32 4.98
C SER A 269 10.06 10.47 3.96
N ASN A 270 10.17 10.15 2.66
CA ASN A 270 10.26 11.12 1.57
C ASN A 270 8.91 11.40 0.89
N SER A 271 7.82 10.78 1.36
CA SER A 271 6.48 11.13 0.90
C SER A 271 6.06 12.45 1.55
N VAL A 272 5.40 13.32 0.77
CA VAL A 272 4.86 14.60 1.26
C VAL A 272 3.84 14.40 2.38
N ASN A 273 3.17 13.24 2.40
CA ASN A 273 2.20 12.88 3.42
C ASN A 273 2.83 12.25 4.67
N GLY A 274 4.14 11.95 4.65
CA GLY A 274 4.80 11.15 5.70
C GLY A 274 4.87 11.82 7.07
N LYS A 275 4.82 13.16 7.12
CA LYS A 275 4.87 13.96 8.36
C LYS A 275 3.53 14.60 8.72
N GLU A 276 2.48 14.33 7.94
CA GLU A 276 1.17 14.95 8.16
C GLU A 276 0.45 14.36 9.39
N ALA A 277 -0.01 15.25 10.27
CA ALA A 277 -0.74 14.86 11.47
C ALA A 277 -2.20 14.48 11.17
N LYS A 278 -2.74 15.02 10.07
CA LYS A 278 -4.10 14.77 9.60
C LYS A 278 -4.12 14.84 8.07
N ILE A 279 -4.77 13.87 7.43
CA ILE A 279 -5.05 13.90 5.99
C ILE A 279 -6.57 14.07 5.82
N PRO A 280 -7.05 15.14 5.15
CA PRO A 280 -8.47 15.46 5.01
C PRO A 280 -9.19 14.61 3.95
N TYR A 281 -8.66 13.43 3.65
CA TYR A 281 -9.20 12.50 2.68
C TYR A 281 -9.32 11.10 3.30
N PRO A 282 -10.34 10.32 2.91
CA PRO A 282 -10.55 8.98 3.43
C PRO A 282 -9.57 7.93 2.87
N TRP A 283 -8.94 8.22 1.73
CA TRP A 283 -8.08 7.27 1.02
C TRP A 283 -6.80 7.92 0.53
N LEU A 284 -5.76 7.09 0.44
CA LEU A 284 -4.55 7.34 -0.34
C LEU A 284 -4.47 6.29 -1.45
N ILE A 285 -4.24 6.73 -2.68
CA ILE A 285 -3.81 5.86 -3.78
C ILE A 285 -2.28 5.89 -3.88
N PHE A 286 -1.64 4.76 -4.15
CA PHE A 286 -0.19 4.62 -4.22
C PHE A 286 0.21 3.69 -5.37
N ASN A 287 1.39 3.91 -5.94
CA ASN A 287 1.98 3.08 -6.97
C ASN A 287 2.79 1.93 -6.36
N GLU A 288 3.76 2.25 -5.50
CA GLU A 288 4.68 1.24 -4.96
C GLU A 288 4.65 1.15 -3.44
N LYS A 289 4.73 -0.09 -2.95
CA LYS A 289 4.98 -0.41 -1.54
C LYS A 289 6.23 -1.27 -1.41
N VAL A 290 7.00 -1.04 -0.36
CA VAL A 290 8.20 -1.82 -0.03
C VAL A 290 8.05 -2.40 1.38
N LYS A 291 8.44 -3.67 1.54
CA LYS A 291 8.50 -4.32 2.85
C LYS A 291 9.95 -4.46 3.28
N VAL A 292 10.26 -3.89 4.44
CA VAL A 292 11.54 -4.09 5.13
C VAL A 292 11.26 -4.79 6.46
N ASN A 293 11.06 -4.02 7.53
CA ASN A 293 10.53 -4.51 8.82
C ASN A 293 9.02 -4.29 8.93
N SER A 294 8.55 -3.23 8.27
CA SER A 294 7.15 -2.87 8.11
C SER A 294 6.91 -2.58 6.63
N VAL A 295 5.64 -2.52 6.23
CA VAL A 295 5.25 -2.14 4.87
C VAL A 295 5.17 -0.62 4.78
N PHE A 296 5.90 -0.05 3.83
CA PHE A 296 5.94 1.38 3.55
C PHE A 296 5.41 1.65 2.13
N LEU A 297 4.49 2.61 2.00
CA LEU A 297 4.09 3.16 0.71
C LEU A 297 5.12 4.22 0.30
N ARG A 298 5.68 4.12 -0.90
CA ARG A 298 6.75 5.00 -1.40
C ARG A 298 6.23 6.38 -1.76
N ASP A 299 5.07 6.40 -2.40
CA ASP A 299 4.37 7.56 -2.91
C ASP A 299 2.90 7.45 -2.52
N SER A 300 2.19 8.59 -2.52
CA SER A 300 0.77 8.61 -2.25
C SER A 300 0.07 9.86 -2.80
N THR A 301 -1.18 9.70 -3.20
CA THR A 301 -2.10 10.79 -3.49
C THR A 301 -3.40 10.60 -2.73
N ALA A 302 -3.81 11.63 -2.01
CA ALA A 302 -5.08 11.63 -1.31
C ALA A 302 -6.27 11.73 -2.29
N ILE A 303 -7.29 10.89 -2.11
CA ILE A 303 -8.48 10.86 -2.98
C ILE A 303 -9.78 10.77 -2.17
N SER A 304 -10.87 11.27 -2.76
CA SER A 304 -12.21 11.28 -2.19
C SER A 304 -12.99 9.99 -2.47
N ASP A 305 -14.18 9.84 -1.88
CA ASP A 305 -15.06 8.71 -2.15
C ASP A 305 -15.61 8.78 -3.58
N SER A 306 -15.98 9.99 -4.04
CA SER A 306 -16.42 10.25 -5.42
C SER A 306 -15.39 9.79 -6.43
N VAL A 307 -14.13 10.18 -6.25
CA VAL A 307 -13.04 9.80 -7.14
C VAL A 307 -12.90 8.28 -7.18
N LEU A 308 -12.93 7.62 -6.01
CA LEU A 308 -12.80 6.18 -5.91
C LEU A 308 -14.00 5.43 -6.51
N LEU A 309 -15.22 5.93 -6.37
CA LEU A 309 -16.41 5.35 -6.97
C LEU A 309 -16.38 5.47 -8.50
N LEU A 310 -16.00 6.64 -9.01
CA LEU A 310 -15.99 6.90 -10.45
C LEU A 310 -14.83 6.17 -11.17
N PHE A 311 -13.64 6.12 -10.56
CA PHE A 311 -12.40 5.68 -11.22
C PHE A 311 -11.71 4.48 -10.56
N GLY A 312 -12.24 3.94 -9.46
CA GLY A 312 -11.71 2.76 -8.79
C GLY A 312 -12.15 1.44 -9.45
N GLY A 313 -12.10 0.35 -8.69
CA GLY A 313 -12.51 -0.97 -9.15
C GLY A 313 -14.03 -1.16 -9.29
N ASN A 314 -14.42 -2.35 -9.78
CA ASN A 314 -15.83 -2.68 -10.03
C ASN A 314 -16.74 -2.46 -8.82
N ILE A 315 -17.87 -1.81 -9.07
CA ILE A 315 -18.91 -1.57 -8.07
C ILE A 315 -19.95 -2.68 -8.13
N CYS A 316 -20.34 -3.17 -6.96
CA CYS A 316 -21.48 -4.07 -6.78
C CYS A 316 -22.50 -3.44 -5.83
N ARG A 317 -23.79 -3.74 -6.01
CA ARG A 317 -24.82 -3.33 -5.03
C ARG A 317 -24.68 -4.16 -3.75
N GLY A 318 -24.82 -3.50 -2.62
CA GLY A 318 -24.86 -4.12 -1.30
C GLY A 318 -26.24 -4.64 -0.93
N GLY A 319 -26.44 -4.96 0.35
CA GLY A 319 -27.70 -5.50 0.86
C GLY A 319 -28.80 -4.46 1.15
N LEU A 320 -28.51 -3.17 1.01
CA LEU A 320 -29.44 -2.06 1.26
C LEU A 320 -29.48 -1.15 0.04
N ASP A 321 -30.60 -0.45 -0.17
CA ASP A 321 -30.66 0.62 -1.17
C ASP A 321 -29.66 1.73 -0.81
N GLY A 322 -28.94 2.24 -1.82
CA GLY A 322 -27.88 3.22 -1.59
C GLY A 322 -26.58 2.66 -1.01
N HIS A 323 -26.46 1.33 -0.85
CA HIS A 323 -25.22 0.67 -0.43
C HIS A 323 -24.46 0.16 -1.65
N LEU A 324 -23.23 0.66 -1.85
CA LEU A 324 -22.31 0.20 -2.88
C LEU A 324 -21.10 -0.48 -2.25
N LYS A 325 -20.57 -1.49 -2.94
CA LYS A 325 -19.42 -2.29 -2.52
C LYS A 325 -18.36 -2.34 -3.61
N MET A 326 -17.09 -2.33 -3.21
CA MET A 326 -15.94 -2.56 -4.08
C MET A 326 -14.97 -3.53 -3.40
N LEU A 327 -14.12 -4.22 -4.17
CA LEU A 327 -13.17 -5.21 -3.67
C LEU A 327 -13.82 -6.28 -2.78
N ALA A 328 -14.88 -6.92 -3.29
CA ALA A 328 -15.66 -7.93 -2.58
C ALA A 328 -16.23 -7.45 -1.23
N GLY A 329 -16.51 -6.15 -1.09
CA GLY A 329 -17.05 -5.55 0.13
C GLY A 329 -15.98 -5.15 1.15
N TYR A 330 -14.71 -5.14 0.77
CA TYR A 330 -13.67 -4.50 1.59
C TYR A 330 -13.88 -2.98 1.69
N LEU A 331 -14.38 -2.38 0.62
CA LEU A 331 -14.80 -0.99 0.57
C LEU A 331 -16.33 -0.96 0.50
N GLU A 332 -16.96 -0.28 1.45
CA GLU A 332 -18.41 -0.11 1.53
C GLU A 332 -18.75 1.37 1.59
N PHE A 333 -19.67 1.79 0.72
CA PHE A 333 -20.11 3.18 0.58
C PHE A 333 -21.62 3.24 0.83
N PHE A 334 -22.04 4.17 1.69
CA PHE A 334 -23.44 4.33 2.09
C PHE A 334 -23.89 5.74 1.74
N MET A 335 -24.91 5.84 0.88
CA MET A 335 -25.46 7.10 0.39
C MET A 335 -26.96 6.98 0.11
N THR A 336 -27.58 8.05 -0.39
CA THR A 336 -28.99 7.97 -0.83
C THR A 336 -29.11 7.05 -2.05
N PRO A 337 -30.24 6.35 -2.23
CA PRO A 337 -30.44 5.47 -3.39
C PRO A 337 -30.24 6.19 -4.73
N ASP A 338 -30.73 7.42 -4.84
CA ASP A 338 -30.58 8.24 -6.04
C ASP A 338 -29.11 8.56 -6.34
N LEU A 339 -28.34 8.94 -5.32
CA LEU A 339 -26.91 9.24 -5.50
C LEU A 339 -26.12 7.98 -5.88
N ALA A 340 -26.43 6.83 -5.28
CA ALA A 340 -25.80 5.56 -5.65
C ALA A 340 -26.12 5.19 -7.11
N TYR A 341 -27.36 5.41 -7.54
CA TYR A 341 -27.77 5.22 -8.93
C TYR A 341 -27.01 6.16 -9.88
N THR A 342 -26.86 7.44 -9.52
CA THR A 342 -26.06 8.41 -10.29
C THR A 342 -24.62 7.95 -10.47
N TYR A 343 -23.91 7.53 -9.41
CA TYR A 343 -22.52 7.05 -9.55
C TYR A 343 -22.41 5.82 -10.45
N VAL A 344 -23.31 4.85 -10.30
CA VAL A 344 -23.31 3.64 -11.13
C VAL A 344 -23.57 3.99 -12.60
N THR A 345 -24.47 4.94 -12.86
CA THR A 345 -24.84 5.36 -14.22
C THR A 345 -23.70 6.14 -14.88
N LEU A 346 -23.17 7.17 -14.23
CA LEU A 346 -22.09 8.00 -14.78
C LEU A 346 -20.81 7.19 -14.99
N ARG A 347 -20.50 6.26 -14.09
CA ARG A 347 -19.36 5.36 -14.28
C ARG A 347 -19.54 4.50 -15.53
N LYS A 348 -20.74 3.93 -15.72
CA LYS A 348 -21.04 3.11 -16.90
C LYS A 348 -20.91 3.92 -18.18
N GLU A 349 -21.46 5.13 -18.21
CA GLU A 349 -21.35 6.04 -19.37
C GLU A 349 -19.91 6.47 -19.64
N LEU A 350 -19.11 6.70 -18.59
CA LEU A 350 -17.67 6.98 -18.71
C LEU A 350 -16.91 5.78 -19.31
N GLU A 351 -17.19 4.57 -18.84
CA GLU A 351 -16.61 3.34 -19.39
C GLU A 351 -16.99 3.17 -20.87
N GLU A 352 -18.25 3.45 -21.24
CA GLU A 352 -18.73 3.44 -22.62
C GLU A 352 -18.03 4.50 -23.49
N LEU A 353 -17.85 5.72 -22.98
CA LEU A 353 -17.08 6.79 -23.65
C LEU A 353 -15.64 6.34 -23.91
N ILE A 354 -14.94 5.83 -22.88
CA ILE A 354 -13.56 5.37 -23.02
C ILE A 354 -13.48 4.26 -24.07
N LEU A 355 -14.37 3.26 -24.00
CA LEU A 355 -14.39 2.16 -24.99
C LEU A 355 -14.67 2.67 -26.41
N SER A 356 -15.59 3.61 -26.55
CA SER A 356 -15.96 4.20 -27.85
C SER A 356 -14.81 5.00 -28.46
N LYS A 357 -14.13 5.82 -27.64
CA LYS A 357 -12.93 6.57 -28.03
C LYS A 357 -11.78 5.64 -28.40
N LEU A 358 -11.61 4.50 -27.72
CA LEU A 358 -10.58 3.52 -28.10
C LEU A 358 -10.89 2.78 -29.39
N GLN A 359 -12.16 2.51 -29.68
CA GLN A 359 -12.57 1.90 -30.94
C GLN A 359 -12.47 2.88 -32.12
N ASN A 360 -12.72 4.16 -31.87
CA ASN A 360 -12.57 5.24 -32.84
C ASN A 360 -11.76 6.39 -32.21
N PRO A 361 -10.41 6.35 -32.26
CA PRO A 361 -9.55 7.33 -31.61
C PRO A 361 -9.86 8.78 -32.00
N ARG A 362 -10.22 9.01 -33.27
CA ARG A 362 -10.58 10.33 -33.81
C ARG A 362 -12.04 10.74 -33.56
N MET A 363 -12.75 10.02 -32.68
CA MET A 363 -14.10 10.39 -32.26
C MET A 363 -14.07 11.74 -31.55
N ASP A 364 -14.94 12.65 -31.98
CA ASP A 364 -15.17 13.91 -31.30
C ASP A 364 -15.81 13.69 -29.93
N THR A 365 -15.16 14.21 -28.89
CA THR A 365 -15.57 14.11 -27.48
C THR A 365 -16.56 15.20 -27.08
N GLN A 366 -16.85 16.18 -27.94
CA GLN A 366 -17.75 17.30 -27.65
C GLN A 366 -19.17 16.84 -27.28
N THR A 367 -19.63 15.73 -27.89
CA THR A 367 -20.93 15.10 -27.56
C THR A 367 -21.03 14.58 -26.13
N TRP A 368 -19.91 14.42 -25.43
CA TRP A 368 -19.81 13.92 -24.06
C TRP A 368 -19.40 14.99 -23.06
N GLU A 369 -19.38 16.27 -23.45
CA GLU A 369 -18.96 17.38 -22.58
C GLU A 369 -19.83 17.46 -21.31
N GLU A 370 -21.15 17.23 -21.43
CA GLU A 370 -22.06 17.22 -20.29
C GLU A 370 -21.75 16.08 -19.30
N LEU A 371 -21.39 14.88 -19.79
CA LEU A 371 -20.98 13.75 -18.97
C LEU A 371 -19.71 14.09 -18.19
N LEU A 372 -18.68 14.58 -18.90
CA LEU A 372 -17.40 14.96 -18.28
C LEU A 372 -17.60 16.08 -17.25
N GLN A 373 -18.48 17.03 -17.53
CA GLN A 373 -18.83 18.09 -16.58
C GLN A 373 -19.57 17.56 -15.36
N ALA A 374 -20.49 16.59 -15.52
CA ALA A 374 -21.19 15.95 -14.39
C ALA A 374 -20.21 15.17 -13.48
N ILE A 375 -19.30 14.39 -14.08
CA ILE A 375 -18.24 13.66 -13.38
C ILE A 375 -17.36 14.63 -12.59
N ARG A 376 -16.93 15.72 -13.24
CA ARG A 376 -16.13 16.78 -12.61
C ARG A 376 -16.84 17.38 -11.41
N LEU A 377 -18.11 17.77 -11.56
CA LEU A 377 -18.90 18.39 -10.49
C LEU A 377 -19.05 17.44 -9.29
N LEU A 378 -19.25 16.13 -9.52
CA LEU A 378 -19.31 15.14 -8.45
C LEU A 378 -17.97 14.93 -7.74
N ALA A 379 -16.87 14.89 -8.49
CA ALA A 379 -15.53 14.74 -7.92
C ALA A 379 -15.15 15.96 -7.05
N SER A 380 -15.46 17.16 -7.54
CA SER A 380 -15.12 18.43 -6.87
C SER A 380 -16.05 18.83 -5.73
N SER A 381 -17.29 18.33 -5.71
CA SER A 381 -18.26 18.60 -4.65
C SER A 381 -18.21 17.61 -3.47
N ASP A 382 -17.29 16.64 -3.49
CA ASP A 382 -17.20 15.64 -2.42
C ASP A 382 -16.66 16.25 -1.13
N PRO A 383 -17.40 16.20 0.00
CA PRO A 383 -16.90 16.68 1.29
C PRO A 383 -15.72 15.85 1.86
N CYS A 384 -15.26 14.81 1.18
CA CYS A 384 -14.22 13.88 1.60
C CYS A 384 -14.54 13.26 2.96
N SER A 385 -15.83 13.07 3.23
CA SER A 385 -16.35 12.63 4.53
C SER A 385 -16.30 11.12 4.74
N GLY A 386 -15.72 10.40 3.77
CA GLY A 386 -15.68 8.95 3.71
C GLY A 386 -15.27 8.33 5.03
N ARG A 387 -16.04 7.32 5.43
CA ARG A 387 -15.78 6.58 6.67
C ARG A 387 -15.47 5.16 6.29
N PHE A 388 -14.23 4.75 6.52
CA PHE A 388 -13.85 3.36 6.46
C PHE A 388 -14.68 2.55 7.46
N VAL A 389 -15.39 1.54 6.97
CA VAL A 389 -16.19 0.64 7.79
C VAL A 389 -15.57 -0.75 7.78
N PHE A 390 -14.45 -0.92 8.50
CA PHE A 390 -13.96 -2.28 8.74
C PHE A 390 -14.90 -3.02 9.70
N GLY A 391 -15.65 -4.00 9.18
CA GLY A 391 -16.43 -4.91 10.00
C GLY A 391 -17.66 -4.29 10.67
N ARG A 392 -18.43 -3.42 9.99
CA ARG A 392 -19.83 -3.23 10.42
C ARG A 392 -20.53 -4.58 10.26
N GLN A 393 -20.97 -5.13 11.38
CA GLN A 393 -22.18 -5.95 11.34
C GLN A 393 -23.33 -5.03 10.94
N GLU A 394 -24.18 -5.51 10.02
CA GLU A 394 -25.43 -4.85 9.67
C GLU A 394 -26.13 -4.33 10.94
N ILE A 395 -26.46 -3.05 10.97
CA ILE A 395 -27.26 -2.50 12.06
C ILE A 395 -28.67 -3.07 11.87
N LYS A 396 -28.94 -4.21 12.50
CA LYS A 396 -30.32 -4.61 12.78
C LYS A 396 -30.97 -3.47 13.59
N PRO A 397 -32.18 -3.01 13.25
CA PRO A 397 -32.80 -1.86 13.89
C PRO A 397 -32.83 -2.04 15.41
N LYS A 398 -32.17 -1.13 16.14
CA LYS A 398 -32.06 -1.21 17.61
C LYS A 398 -33.33 -0.68 18.27
N LYS A 399 -33.96 -1.52 19.11
CA LYS A 399 -34.92 -1.09 20.13
C LYS A 399 -34.23 -0.16 21.14
N ILE A 400 -34.86 0.99 21.40
CA ILE A 400 -34.41 2.02 22.35
C ILE A 400 -34.27 1.42 23.76
N LYS A 401 -33.11 1.59 24.41
CA LYS A 401 -32.96 1.52 25.87
C LYS A 401 -31.91 2.51 26.39
N THR A 402 -32.24 3.05 27.56
CA THR A 402 -31.72 4.18 28.32
C THR A 402 -30.27 4.03 28.81
N LEU A 403 -29.56 5.16 28.90
CA LEU A 403 -28.17 5.35 29.35
C LEU A 403 -28.00 5.27 30.88
N LEU A 404 -26.86 4.72 31.36
CA LEU A 404 -26.17 5.09 32.62
C LEU A 404 -24.64 4.73 32.52
N PRO A 405 -23.75 5.35 33.32
CA PRO A 405 -22.37 5.69 32.90
C PRO A 405 -21.23 4.74 33.35
N ALA A 406 -20.02 5.08 32.86
CA ALA A 406 -18.79 4.32 32.70
C ALA A 406 -18.03 3.87 33.97
N SER A 407 -17.09 2.91 33.79
CA SER A 407 -15.91 2.74 34.64
C SER A 407 -14.68 2.27 33.85
N THR A 408 -13.53 2.66 34.36
CA THR A 408 -12.17 2.72 33.80
C THR A 408 -11.35 1.44 33.93
N GLY A 409 -10.38 1.27 33.01
CA GLY A 409 -9.09 0.57 33.20
C GLY A 409 -9.08 -0.97 33.20
N ASP A 410 -8.27 -1.59 32.33
CA ASP A 410 -6.90 -2.05 32.66
C ASP A 410 -6.33 -3.03 31.60
N ILE A 411 -5.01 -3.03 31.50
CA ILE A 411 -4.13 -3.63 30.49
C ILE A 411 -3.81 -5.09 30.84
N GLY A 412 -3.90 -5.99 29.84
CA GLY A 412 -3.18 -7.27 29.82
C GLY A 412 -3.84 -8.48 30.50
N GLY A 413 -4.05 -9.55 29.74
CA GLY A 413 -4.29 -10.90 30.29
C GLY A 413 -5.25 -11.75 29.47
N ASP A 414 -4.78 -12.93 29.05
CA ASP A 414 -5.48 -13.97 28.27
C ASP A 414 -7.01 -13.99 28.43
N ASN A 415 -7.71 -13.82 27.30
CA ASN A 415 -9.17 -13.82 27.21
C ASN A 415 -9.69 -15.15 26.61
N PRO A 416 -9.81 -16.23 27.41
CA PRO A 416 -10.29 -17.54 26.94
C PRO A 416 -11.73 -17.49 26.43
N LYS A 417 -12.53 -16.51 26.87
CA LYS A 417 -13.89 -16.28 26.38
C LYS A 417 -13.88 -15.80 24.93
N GLY A 418 -12.96 -14.89 24.59
CA GLY A 418 -12.74 -14.44 23.21
C GLY A 418 -12.29 -15.58 22.30
N GLN A 419 -11.33 -16.40 22.76
CA GLN A 419 -10.83 -17.54 21.98
C GLN A 419 -11.93 -18.57 21.67
N LEU A 420 -12.81 -18.88 22.64
CA LEU A 420 -13.92 -19.81 22.42
C LEU A 420 -14.97 -19.25 21.45
N GLN A 421 -15.26 -17.95 21.52
CA GLN A 421 -16.14 -17.28 20.55
C GLN A 421 -15.55 -17.32 19.15
N THR A 422 -14.23 -17.07 19.00
CA THR A 422 -13.55 -17.17 17.71
C THR A 422 -13.61 -18.58 17.14
N LEU A 423 -13.41 -19.61 17.97
CA LEU A 423 -13.46 -21.01 17.53
C LEU A 423 -14.86 -21.46 17.11
N LEU A 424 -15.89 -21.09 17.88
CA LEU A 424 -17.28 -21.42 17.55
C LEU A 424 -17.74 -20.69 16.29
N THR A 425 -17.34 -19.42 16.13
CA THR A 425 -17.61 -18.64 14.91
C THR A 425 -16.93 -19.27 13.69
N ARG A 426 -15.67 -19.70 13.80
CA ARG A 426 -14.96 -20.41 12.71
C ARG A 426 -15.58 -21.76 12.37
N ALA A 427 -16.20 -22.43 13.34
CA ALA A 427 -16.93 -23.67 13.15
C ALA A 427 -18.39 -23.45 12.68
N GLY A 428 -18.83 -22.20 12.48
CA GLY A 428 -20.17 -21.86 12.02
C GLY A 428 -21.27 -21.98 13.09
N HIS A 429 -20.91 -21.95 14.37
CA HIS A 429 -21.85 -22.03 15.50
C HIS A 429 -22.06 -20.67 16.18
N ASP A 430 -23.25 -20.47 16.76
CA ASP A 430 -23.61 -19.27 17.51
C ASP A 430 -22.82 -19.14 18.82
N ASN A 431 -22.66 -17.91 19.32
CA ASN A 431 -21.89 -17.70 20.54
C ASN A 431 -22.64 -18.18 21.80
N PRO A 432 -21.95 -18.83 22.76
CA PRO A 432 -22.55 -19.29 24.00
C PRO A 432 -22.96 -18.11 24.88
N THR A 433 -24.11 -18.25 25.54
CA THR A 433 -24.68 -17.23 26.42
C THR A 433 -24.26 -17.49 27.86
N TYR A 434 -23.71 -16.49 28.55
CA TYR A 434 -23.24 -16.59 29.92
C TYR A 434 -24.15 -15.78 30.84
N LYS A 435 -24.62 -16.38 31.94
CA LYS A 435 -25.46 -15.75 32.97
C LYS A 435 -24.86 -16.04 34.33
N THR A 436 -24.70 -15.05 35.21
CA THR A 436 -24.15 -15.28 36.57
C THR A 436 -25.18 -14.86 37.60
N LYS A 437 -25.51 -15.76 38.55
CA LYS A 437 -26.48 -15.55 39.62
C LYS A 437 -25.79 -15.55 40.98
N GLN A 438 -26.06 -14.54 41.79
CA GLN A 438 -25.61 -14.46 43.19
C GLN A 438 -26.59 -15.23 44.08
N LEU A 439 -26.06 -16.02 45.01
CA LEU A 439 -26.80 -16.80 46.00
C LEU A 439 -26.79 -16.08 47.37
N ASN A 440 -27.75 -16.43 48.22
CA ASN A 440 -28.02 -15.77 49.51
C ASN A 440 -26.87 -15.88 50.53
N ASN A 441 -25.84 -16.68 50.26
CA ASN A 441 -24.67 -16.94 51.10
C ASN A 441 -23.38 -16.27 50.56
N ASN A 442 -23.49 -15.17 49.81
CA ASN A 442 -22.35 -14.48 49.16
C ASN A 442 -21.52 -15.36 48.20
N GLN A 443 -22.13 -16.42 47.67
CA GLN A 443 -21.54 -17.24 46.61
C GLN A 443 -22.16 -16.94 45.25
N PHE A 444 -21.38 -17.09 44.17
CA PHE A 444 -21.80 -16.88 42.79
C PHE A 444 -21.87 -18.21 42.03
N LYS A 445 -22.92 -18.39 41.23
CA LYS A 445 -23.03 -19.47 40.24
C LYS A 445 -23.09 -18.89 38.84
N ALA A 446 -22.18 -19.31 37.97
CA ALA A 446 -22.26 -19.03 36.54
C ALA A 446 -23.10 -20.11 35.86
N MET A 447 -23.86 -19.76 34.84
CA MET A 447 -24.64 -20.59 33.91
C MET A 447 -24.17 -20.27 32.48
N VAL A 448 -23.99 -21.30 31.64
CA VAL A 448 -23.64 -21.15 30.23
C VAL A 448 -24.60 -21.97 29.42
N GLU A 449 -25.16 -21.35 28.39
CA GLU A 449 -26.17 -21.90 27.52
C GLU A 449 -25.66 -21.90 26.08
N PHE A 450 -25.64 -23.07 25.44
CA PHE A 450 -25.17 -23.25 24.06
C PHE A 450 -26.00 -24.32 23.38
N ASN A 451 -26.59 -24.01 22.23
CA ASN A 451 -27.50 -24.89 21.47
C ASN A 451 -28.57 -25.58 22.34
N GLY A 452 -29.23 -24.82 23.22
CA GLY A 452 -30.30 -25.32 24.09
C GLY A 452 -29.84 -26.15 25.30
N MET A 453 -28.54 -26.40 25.46
CA MET A 453 -28.00 -27.09 26.64
C MET A 453 -27.55 -26.07 27.68
N GLN A 454 -28.02 -26.24 28.92
CA GLN A 454 -27.65 -25.40 30.05
C GLN A 454 -26.69 -26.14 30.98
N PHE A 455 -25.58 -25.49 31.28
CA PHE A 455 -24.57 -26.00 32.20
C PHE A 455 -24.44 -25.01 33.35
N ILE A 456 -24.27 -25.48 34.59
CA ILE A 456 -24.23 -24.65 35.81
C ILE A 456 -22.95 -24.93 36.59
N SER A 457 -22.29 -23.90 37.11
CA SER A 457 -21.07 -24.03 37.92
C SER A 457 -21.36 -24.47 39.37
N GLN A 458 -20.34 -25.01 40.04
CA GLN A 458 -20.30 -25.03 41.50
C GLN A 458 -20.27 -23.59 42.04
N SER A 459 -20.75 -23.39 43.27
CA SER A 459 -20.85 -22.06 43.87
C SER A 459 -19.51 -21.62 44.46
N CYS A 460 -19.04 -20.42 44.08
CA CYS A 460 -17.73 -19.90 44.49
C CYS A 460 -17.85 -18.49 45.09
N GLY A 461 -16.96 -18.10 46.00
CA GLY A 461 -17.02 -16.82 46.72
C GLY A 461 -16.64 -15.56 45.90
N ASN A 462 -16.19 -15.71 44.64
CA ASN A 462 -15.79 -14.58 43.79
C ASN A 462 -16.29 -14.75 42.35
N LYS A 463 -17.00 -13.73 41.85
CA LYS A 463 -17.64 -13.67 40.53
C LYS A 463 -16.64 -13.89 39.36
N LYS A 464 -15.47 -13.24 39.39
CA LYS A 464 -14.45 -13.39 38.33
C LYS A 464 -13.81 -14.78 38.33
N LEU A 465 -13.66 -15.39 39.52
CA LEU A 465 -13.10 -16.74 39.67
C LEU A 465 -14.10 -17.82 39.20
N ALA A 466 -15.39 -17.66 39.50
CA ALA A 466 -16.45 -18.56 39.04
C ALA A 466 -16.56 -18.60 37.50
N GLU A 467 -16.35 -17.46 36.84
CA GLU A 467 -16.34 -17.37 35.38
C GLU A 467 -15.04 -17.94 34.77
N LYS A 468 -13.89 -17.73 35.42
CA LYS A 468 -12.57 -18.18 34.94
C LYS A 468 -12.32 -19.67 35.11
N GLU A 469 -12.64 -20.26 36.28
CA GLU A 469 -12.54 -21.72 36.49
C GLU A 469 -13.42 -22.50 35.52
N ARG A 470 -14.55 -21.91 35.13
CA ARG A 470 -15.51 -22.55 34.27
C ARG A 470 -15.07 -22.62 32.81
N CYS A 471 -14.55 -21.53 32.24
CA CYS A 471 -13.93 -21.56 30.91
C CYS A 471 -12.80 -22.60 30.84
N ARG A 472 -12.08 -22.79 31.95
CA ARG A 472 -10.95 -23.73 32.05
C ARG A 472 -11.40 -25.19 32.10
N ARG A 473 -12.38 -25.55 32.94
CA ARG A 473 -12.94 -26.93 32.99
C ARG A 473 -13.69 -27.30 31.70
N HIS A 474 -14.34 -26.33 31.06
CA HIS A 474 -15.09 -26.51 29.80
C HIS A 474 -14.21 -26.93 28.61
N TRP A 475 -12.92 -26.55 28.60
CA TRP A 475 -11.96 -26.97 27.58
C TRP A 475 -11.51 -28.44 27.72
N SER A 476 -11.68 -29.06 28.90
CA SER A 476 -11.00 -30.32 29.23
C SER A 476 -11.68 -31.63 28.78
N GLY A 477 -12.86 -31.63 28.12
CA GLY A 477 -13.31 -32.86 27.48
C GLY A 477 -14.78 -33.02 27.05
N GLU A 478 -15.69 -32.17 27.53
CA GLU A 478 -17.13 -32.33 27.20
C GLU A 478 -17.54 -31.61 25.91
N LEU A 479 -17.04 -30.40 25.65
CA LEU A 479 -17.37 -29.67 24.41
C LEU A 479 -16.77 -30.30 23.15
N ARG A 480 -15.55 -30.86 23.27
CA ARG A 480 -14.89 -31.60 22.18
C ARG A 480 -15.72 -32.82 21.76
N ARG A 481 -16.34 -33.52 22.72
CA ARG A 481 -17.20 -34.68 22.43
C ARG A 481 -18.54 -34.29 21.79
N CYS A 482 -19.08 -33.12 22.13
CA CYS A 482 -20.32 -32.62 21.52
C CYS A 482 -20.13 -32.15 20.07
N ILE A 483 -19.04 -31.42 19.76
CA ILE A 483 -18.77 -30.91 18.40
C ILE A 483 -18.50 -32.07 17.42
N VAL A 484 -17.84 -33.13 17.88
CA VAL A 484 -17.56 -34.34 17.08
C VAL A 484 -18.82 -35.17 16.79
N ARG A 485 -19.84 -35.12 17.66
CA ARG A 485 -21.09 -35.89 17.46
C ARG A 485 -22.12 -35.19 16.56
N SER A 486 -22.00 -33.89 16.32
CA SER A 486 -22.96 -33.09 15.55
C SER A 486 -22.54 -32.82 14.10
N THR A 487 -21.45 -33.42 13.60
CA THR A 487 -20.95 -33.22 12.24
C THR A 487 -20.90 -34.54 11.46
N PRO A 488 -21.57 -34.68 10.30
CA PRO A 488 -21.35 -35.80 9.41
C PRO A 488 -20.00 -35.59 8.69
N ILE A 489 -18.96 -36.29 9.15
CA ILE A 489 -17.59 -36.12 8.65
C ILE A 489 -17.36 -37.02 7.43
N ARG A 490 -16.95 -36.41 6.30
CA ARG A 490 -16.11 -37.08 5.29
C ARG A 490 -14.67 -37.17 5.83
N PRO A 491 -14.04 -38.36 5.93
CA PRO A 491 -12.79 -38.60 6.68
C PRO A 491 -11.56 -37.77 6.26
N GLU A 492 -11.54 -37.25 5.02
CA GLU A 492 -10.33 -36.68 4.42
C GLU A 492 -9.98 -35.27 4.93
N LYS A 493 -10.96 -34.49 5.39
CA LYS A 493 -10.71 -33.15 5.94
C LYS A 493 -10.18 -33.16 7.38
N TRP A 494 -10.35 -34.26 8.11
CA TRP A 494 -9.85 -34.39 9.48
C TRP A 494 -8.34 -34.62 9.53
N LYS A 495 -7.76 -35.37 8.58
CA LYS A 495 -6.31 -35.58 8.49
C LYS A 495 -5.55 -34.27 8.24
N ALA A 496 -6.10 -33.36 7.44
CA ALA A 496 -5.49 -32.06 7.17
C ALA A 496 -5.49 -31.12 8.38
N ALA A 497 -6.59 -31.10 9.15
CA ALA A 497 -6.70 -30.29 10.37
C ALA A 497 -5.80 -30.83 11.50
N GLN A 498 -5.64 -32.15 11.60
CA GLN A 498 -4.77 -32.78 12.59
C GLN A 498 -3.28 -32.56 12.27
N HIS A 499 -2.90 -32.54 10.98
CA HIS A 499 -1.56 -32.16 10.52
C HIS A 499 -1.24 -30.68 10.78
N ALA A 500 -2.19 -29.79 10.51
CA ALA A 500 -2.03 -28.35 10.77
C ALA A 500 -1.89 -28.06 12.28
N TYR A 501 -2.59 -28.82 13.13
CA TYR A 501 -2.51 -28.67 14.58
C TYR A 501 -1.20 -29.22 15.15
N LEU A 502 -0.74 -30.39 14.71
CA LEU A 502 0.53 -30.99 15.18
C LEU A 502 1.76 -30.16 14.77
N ASN A 503 1.72 -29.50 13.60
CA ASN A 503 2.79 -28.58 13.16
C ASN A 503 2.82 -27.26 13.94
N TYR A 504 1.72 -26.86 14.60
CA TYR A 504 1.62 -25.60 15.33
C TYR A 504 2.11 -25.68 16.79
N ILE A 505 2.15 -26.88 17.39
CA ILE A 505 2.54 -27.07 18.81
C ILE A 505 3.99 -27.55 19.00
N GLY A 506 4.79 -27.66 17.93
CA GLY A 506 6.23 -27.91 18.05
C GLY A 506 6.60 -29.23 18.74
N ALA A 507 5.84 -30.30 18.53
CA ALA A 507 6.21 -31.64 19.01
C ALA A 507 6.96 -32.41 17.91
N ILE A 508 8.18 -32.86 18.21
CA ILE A 508 9.01 -33.72 17.35
C ILE A 508 8.28 -35.07 17.15
N PRO A 509 8.03 -35.54 15.91
CA PRO A 509 7.60 -36.90 15.69
C PRO A 509 8.77 -37.87 15.88
N LEU A 510 8.70 -38.67 16.94
CA LEU A 510 9.62 -39.79 17.27
C LEU A 510 9.46 -41.01 16.35
N TRP A 511 9.23 -40.82 15.05
CA TRP A 511 9.06 -41.93 14.09
C TRP A 511 9.88 -41.72 12.81
N ARG A 512 11.20 -41.90 12.94
CA ARG A 512 12.12 -42.36 11.87
C ARG A 512 13.50 -42.69 12.47
N LEU A 513 13.54 -43.73 13.31
CA LEU A 513 14.68 -44.67 13.31
C LEU A 513 14.18 -45.92 12.58
N GLY A 514 15.00 -46.42 11.67
CA GLY A 514 14.57 -47.16 10.50
C GLY A 514 14.25 -48.64 10.67
N LEU A 515 13.99 -49.21 9.48
CA LEU A 515 14.22 -50.59 9.06
C LEU A 515 13.25 -51.68 9.53
N LEU A 516 13.05 -52.62 8.58
CA LEU A 516 12.37 -53.93 8.64
C LEU A 516 10.84 -53.81 8.47
N GLY A 517 10.30 -54.15 7.29
CA GLY A 517 10.01 -55.53 6.88
C GLY A 517 8.61 -55.89 7.41
N GLY A 518 7.60 -56.29 6.67
CA GLY A 518 7.43 -56.86 5.35
C GLY A 518 5.98 -57.40 5.31
N LYS A 519 5.55 -57.83 4.13
CA LYS A 519 4.55 -58.87 3.88
C LYS A 519 3.07 -58.69 4.29
N ASP A 520 2.28 -58.87 3.24
CA ASP A 520 1.11 -59.76 3.11
C ASP A 520 -0.31 -59.22 3.35
N GLN A 521 -1.03 -59.30 2.21
CA GLN A 521 -2.46 -59.51 1.96
C GLN A 521 -3.43 -58.32 2.02
#